data_AF-A0A4P9XUP5-F1
#
_entry.id   AF-A0A4P9XUP5-F1
#
_cell.length_a   1.000
_cell.length_b   1.000
_cell.length_c   1.000
_cell.angle_alpha   90.00
_cell.angle_beta   90.00
_cell.angle_gamma   90.00
#
_symmetry.space_group_name_H-M   'P 1'
#
loop_
_entity.id
_entity.type
_entity.pdbx_description
1 polymer ?
#
loop_
_entity_poly.entity_id
_entity_poly.type
_entity_poly.pdbx_seq_one_letter_code
_entity_poly.pdbx_strand_id
1 'polypeptide(L)'
;MRIALRAAYALALTVFAAIGATADTDGHTVVLTPDNFDQIIDGSKHALVEFYAPWCGHCKQLAPTYEELAESFQHSKDKVVIAKVDADAHRSLGNRFSVAGFPTLKWFAKGGDVDDPVDYEGGRSLDDLVDFVTRSSGIKTKLVKEPSHVVELTDDNFHDIVMDANKNVLVEFFAPWCGHCKQLVPVYEKVARDFAREENVVIASLDATVHTKAAARFSVRGYPTIKFFSAVPPGRAKSDLNYEGDRSEAAFVSFLNERAKTDRRVGGGLGEQAGRIEKLDDLVKKFIAAAAEERDAIVTEATTLADKLSSRAAEYYIKVMKKVQANAEYTAKELARLIKVVGAGTITEDKLDFFTIRQNILRHFVNEADAAGGDEDAEDRDEL
;
A
#
# COMPACT_ATOMS: atom_id res chain seq x y z
N MET A 1 -60.05 18.36 76.16
CA MET A 1 -59.47 17.18 75.47
C MET A 1 -59.71 17.35 73.98
N ARG A 2 -58.68 17.07 73.16
CA ARG A 2 -58.63 17.15 71.67
C ARG A 2 -58.30 18.54 71.11
N ILE A 3 -57.45 18.74 70.10
CA ILE A 3 -56.28 18.06 69.50
C ILE A 3 -55.77 19.13 68.49
N ALA A 4 -54.45 19.27 68.37
CA ALA A 4 -53.80 20.17 67.41
C ALA A 4 -54.00 19.70 65.95
N LEU A 5 -54.03 20.62 64.99
CA LEU A 5 -53.66 20.31 63.60
C LEU A 5 -52.97 21.52 62.96
N ARG A 6 -51.65 21.44 62.83
CA ARG A 6 -50.84 22.31 61.95
C ARG A 6 -50.84 21.66 60.57
N ALA A 7 -51.31 22.37 59.56
CA ALA A 7 -51.18 21.95 58.17
C ALA A 7 -49.72 22.12 57.73
N ALA A 8 -49.08 21.03 57.32
CA ALA A 8 -47.78 21.05 56.66
C ALA A 8 -47.99 20.89 55.15
N TYR A 9 -47.57 21.88 54.37
CA TYR A 9 -47.45 21.78 52.92
C TYR A 9 -46.18 21.00 52.60
N ALA A 10 -46.31 19.82 51.98
CA ALA A 10 -45.19 19.09 51.41
C ALA A 10 -45.07 19.43 49.92
N LEU A 11 -44.00 20.11 49.53
CA LEU A 11 -43.60 20.34 48.15
C LEU A 11 -42.90 19.06 47.65
N ALA A 12 -43.58 18.28 46.80
CA ALA A 12 -42.98 17.12 46.15
C ALA A 12 -42.10 17.59 44.97
N LEU A 13 -40.78 17.52 45.15
CA LEU A 13 -39.80 17.65 44.06
C LEU A 13 -39.66 16.29 43.37
N THR A 14 -40.23 16.15 42.18
CA THR A 14 -39.97 15.01 41.29
C THR A 14 -38.64 15.23 40.56
N VAL A 15 -37.63 14.44 40.93
CA VAL A 15 -36.37 14.34 40.19
C VAL A 15 -36.58 13.40 39.01
N PHE A 16 -36.63 13.93 37.79
CA PHE A 16 -36.50 13.13 36.57
C PHE A 16 -35.01 12.80 36.37
N ALA A 17 -34.64 11.55 36.62
CA ALA A 17 -33.34 11.03 36.19
C ALA A 17 -33.41 10.75 34.68
N ALA A 18 -32.77 11.61 33.87
CA ALA A 18 -32.56 11.33 32.46
C ALA A 18 -31.49 10.23 32.35
N ILE A 19 -31.93 8.99 32.10
CA ILE A 19 -31.04 7.90 31.70
C ILE A 19 -30.66 8.18 30.24
N GLY A 20 -29.48 8.75 30.02
CA GLY A 20 -28.91 8.83 28.69
C GLY A 20 -28.56 7.43 28.22
N ALA A 21 -29.28 6.91 27.23
CA ALA A 21 -28.91 5.66 26.58
C ALA A 21 -27.57 5.87 25.87
N THR A 22 -26.53 5.20 26.35
CA THR A 22 -25.27 5.10 25.62
C THR A 22 -25.53 4.25 24.39
N ALA A 23 -25.36 4.82 23.19
CA ALA A 23 -25.40 4.05 21.96
C ALA A 23 -24.38 2.90 22.07
N ASP A 24 -24.84 1.67 21.90
CA ASP A 24 -23.96 0.51 21.92
C ASP A 24 -23.10 0.55 20.65
N THR A 25 -21.81 0.23 20.77
CA THR A 25 -20.85 0.31 19.68
C THR A 25 -20.11 -1.01 19.55
N ASP A 26 -20.02 -1.52 18.33
CA ASP A 26 -19.17 -2.64 17.99
C ASP A 26 -18.05 -2.11 17.10
N GLY A 27 -16.88 -1.93 17.71
CA GLY A 27 -15.81 -1.11 17.13
C GLY A 27 -16.21 0.36 17.01
N HIS A 28 -16.11 0.90 15.80
CA HIS A 28 -16.45 2.26 15.41
C HIS A 28 -17.88 2.36 14.88
N THR A 29 -18.52 1.23 14.54
CA THR A 29 -19.92 1.19 14.11
C THR A 29 -20.89 1.29 15.30
N VAL A 30 -21.95 2.09 15.13
CA VAL A 30 -23.05 2.14 16.10
C VAL A 30 -24.00 0.96 15.89
N VAL A 31 -24.31 0.23 16.96
CA VAL A 31 -25.23 -0.92 16.93
C VAL A 31 -26.64 -0.43 17.25
N LEU A 32 -27.54 -0.60 16.28
CA LEU A 32 -28.94 -0.23 16.41
C LEU A 32 -29.78 -1.45 16.79
N THR A 33 -30.70 -1.23 17.72
CA THR A 33 -31.73 -2.17 18.17
C THR A 33 -33.08 -1.45 18.15
N PRO A 34 -34.22 -2.17 18.25
CA PRO A 34 -35.53 -1.53 18.31
C PRO A 34 -35.67 -0.50 19.44
N ASP A 35 -34.92 -0.66 20.54
CA ASP A 35 -35.02 0.20 21.71
C ASP A 35 -34.29 1.55 21.52
N ASN A 36 -33.30 1.62 20.64
CA ASN A 36 -32.46 2.81 20.45
C ASN A 36 -32.56 3.44 19.06
N PHE A 37 -33.17 2.76 18.08
CA PHE A 37 -33.16 3.18 16.67
C PHE A 37 -33.70 4.61 16.50
N ASP A 38 -34.92 4.88 16.96
CA ASP A 38 -35.57 6.18 16.77
C ASP A 38 -34.92 7.31 17.58
N GLN A 39 -34.14 6.97 18.61
CA GLN A 39 -33.39 7.96 19.38
C GLN A 39 -32.08 8.36 18.69
N ILE A 40 -31.46 7.42 17.97
CA ILE A 40 -30.18 7.64 17.28
C ILE A 40 -30.39 8.15 15.86
N ILE A 41 -31.41 7.64 15.18
CA ILE A 41 -31.81 7.99 13.80
C ILE A 41 -33.05 8.90 13.88
N ASP A 42 -32.91 10.02 14.58
CA ASP A 42 -33.98 11.01 14.81
C ASP A 42 -34.05 12.11 13.73
N GLY A 43 -33.22 11.97 12.69
CA GLY A 43 -33.06 12.97 11.61
C GLY A 43 -32.19 14.18 11.97
N SER A 44 -31.62 14.26 13.19
CA SER A 44 -30.72 15.35 13.59
C SER A 44 -29.34 15.27 12.90
N LYS A 45 -28.96 14.06 12.48
CA LYS A 45 -27.71 13.72 11.79
C LYS A 45 -28.01 12.95 10.51
N HIS A 46 -27.03 12.94 9.60
CA HIS A 46 -27.04 11.97 8.52
C HIS A 46 -26.67 10.58 9.06
N ALA A 47 -27.19 9.51 8.47
CA ALA A 47 -26.77 8.17 8.80
C ALA A 47 -26.71 7.24 7.59
N LEU A 48 -25.70 6.37 7.56
CA LEU A 48 -25.69 5.18 6.70
C LEU A 48 -25.88 3.96 7.61
N VAL A 49 -26.91 3.17 7.35
CA VAL A 49 -27.28 2.01 8.17
C VAL A 49 -27.17 0.73 7.35
N GLU A 50 -26.37 -0.23 7.85
CA GLU A 50 -26.28 -1.59 7.33
C GLU A 50 -27.29 -2.50 8.03
N PHE A 51 -28.23 -3.05 7.29
CA PHE A 51 -29.09 -4.13 7.73
C PHE A 51 -28.44 -5.46 7.34
N TYR A 52 -27.97 -6.21 8.33
CA TYR A 52 -27.20 -7.43 8.15
C TYR A 52 -27.82 -8.63 8.88
N ALA A 53 -27.23 -9.82 8.65
CA ALA A 53 -27.48 -11.02 9.43
C ALA A 53 -26.15 -11.73 9.76
N PRO A 54 -25.93 -12.25 10.98
CA PRO A 54 -24.64 -12.83 11.40
C PRO A 54 -24.21 -14.05 10.58
N TRP A 55 -25.15 -14.77 9.99
CA TRP A 55 -24.88 -15.96 9.17
C TRP A 55 -24.58 -15.62 7.70
N CYS A 56 -24.79 -14.39 7.25
CA CYS A 56 -24.63 -14.02 5.85
C CYS A 56 -23.16 -13.79 5.47
N GLY A 57 -22.64 -14.58 4.51
CA GLY A 57 -21.26 -14.48 4.05
C GLY A 57 -20.89 -13.12 3.45
N HIS A 58 -21.80 -12.49 2.68
CA HIS A 58 -21.56 -11.16 2.11
C HIS A 58 -21.51 -10.06 3.18
N CYS A 59 -22.27 -10.21 4.29
CA CYS A 59 -22.18 -9.29 5.42
C CYS A 59 -20.82 -9.42 6.12
N LYS A 60 -20.36 -10.66 6.34
CA LYS A 60 -19.02 -10.92 6.92
C LYS A 60 -17.90 -10.33 6.08
N GLN A 61 -18.03 -10.36 4.75
CA GLN A 61 -17.06 -9.74 3.83
C GLN A 61 -17.08 -8.21 3.89
N LEU A 62 -18.25 -7.59 4.09
CA LEU A 62 -18.40 -6.14 4.18
C LEU A 62 -17.96 -5.58 5.55
N ALA A 63 -18.16 -6.33 6.63
CA ALA A 63 -17.89 -5.91 8.00
C ALA A 63 -16.55 -5.17 8.21
N PRO A 64 -15.38 -5.67 7.76
CA PRO A 64 -14.12 -4.94 7.94
C PRO A 64 -14.11 -3.59 7.22
N THR A 65 -14.59 -3.54 5.98
CA THR A 65 -14.69 -2.30 5.20
C THR A 65 -15.68 -1.30 5.81
N TYR A 66 -16.78 -1.78 6.37
CA TYR A 66 -17.79 -0.94 7.00
C TYR A 66 -17.31 -0.36 8.34
N GLU A 67 -16.44 -1.09 9.04
CA GLU A 67 -15.75 -0.62 10.24
C GLU A 67 -14.72 0.47 9.90
N GLU A 68 -13.91 0.28 8.86
CA GLU A 68 -12.99 1.32 8.35
C GLU A 68 -13.74 2.58 7.90
N LEU A 69 -14.91 2.41 7.27
CA LEU A 69 -15.79 3.53 6.93
C LEU A 69 -16.21 4.29 8.19
N ALA A 70 -16.67 3.57 9.22
CA ALA A 70 -17.10 4.17 10.48
C ALA A 70 -15.95 4.91 11.17
N GLU A 71 -14.75 4.32 11.21
CA GLU A 71 -13.54 4.95 11.73
C GLU A 71 -13.25 6.29 11.02
N SER A 72 -13.36 6.30 9.69
CA SER A 72 -13.02 7.46 8.86
C SER A 72 -13.87 8.71 9.14
N PHE A 73 -15.08 8.51 9.66
CA PHE A 73 -16.03 9.57 10.02
C PHE A 73 -16.11 9.84 11.54
N GLN A 74 -15.32 9.15 12.39
CA GLN A 74 -15.34 9.35 13.86
C GLN A 74 -15.15 10.81 14.28
N HIS A 75 -14.33 11.56 13.55
CA HIS A 75 -14.08 12.97 13.80
C HIS A 75 -15.30 13.88 13.58
N SER A 76 -16.36 13.37 12.94
CA SER A 76 -17.62 14.04 12.61
C SER A 76 -18.85 13.24 13.10
N LYS A 77 -18.70 12.44 14.15
CA LYS A 77 -19.78 11.62 14.74
C LYS A 77 -20.98 12.42 15.29
N ASP A 78 -20.81 13.73 15.46
CA ASP A 78 -21.86 14.69 15.79
C ASP A 78 -22.73 15.05 14.58
N LYS A 79 -22.35 14.66 13.36
CA LYS A 79 -23.03 15.04 12.11
C LYS A 79 -23.37 13.87 11.19
N VAL A 80 -22.57 12.81 11.20
CA VAL A 80 -22.78 11.56 10.44
C VAL A 80 -22.67 10.37 11.39
N VAL A 81 -23.59 9.42 11.25
CA VAL A 81 -23.61 8.15 11.98
C VAL A 81 -23.41 7.01 10.99
N ILE A 82 -22.41 6.16 11.22
CA ILE A 82 -22.25 4.90 10.50
C ILE A 82 -22.70 3.80 11.46
N ALA A 83 -23.78 3.12 11.09
CA ALA A 83 -24.48 2.21 11.99
C ALA A 83 -24.83 0.89 11.31
N LYS A 84 -25.10 -0.13 12.13
CA LYS A 84 -25.55 -1.45 11.68
C LYS A 84 -26.67 -1.98 12.58
N VAL A 85 -27.50 -2.84 12.02
CA VAL A 85 -28.60 -3.53 12.70
C VAL A 85 -28.65 -4.98 12.25
N ASP A 86 -28.67 -5.89 13.23
CA ASP A 86 -28.98 -7.30 12.96
C ASP A 86 -30.49 -7.40 12.69
N ALA A 87 -30.85 -7.37 11.42
CA ALA A 87 -32.24 -7.41 10.98
C ALA A 87 -32.83 -8.83 11.00
N ASP A 88 -32.01 -9.87 11.22
CA ASP A 88 -32.48 -11.23 11.46
C ASP A 88 -32.94 -11.41 12.92
N ALA A 89 -32.19 -10.84 13.87
CA ALA A 89 -32.59 -10.75 15.28
C ALA A 89 -33.69 -9.70 15.52
N HIS A 90 -33.64 -8.58 14.81
CA HIS A 90 -34.56 -7.44 14.94
C HIS A 90 -35.47 -7.27 13.72
N ARG A 91 -36.26 -8.31 13.42
CA ARG A 91 -37.15 -8.36 12.24
C ARG A 91 -38.13 -7.20 12.14
N SER A 92 -38.53 -6.57 13.25
CA SER A 92 -39.39 -5.39 13.23
C SER A 92 -38.77 -4.22 12.48
N LEU A 93 -37.48 -3.95 12.69
CA LEU A 93 -36.74 -2.91 11.95
C LEU A 93 -36.53 -3.32 10.48
N GLY A 94 -36.19 -4.59 10.22
CA GLY A 94 -36.09 -5.10 8.85
C GLY A 94 -37.39 -4.92 8.06
N ASN A 95 -38.54 -5.25 8.68
CA ASN A 95 -39.86 -5.06 8.07
C ASN A 95 -40.21 -3.58 7.88
N ARG A 96 -39.94 -2.72 8.88
CA ARG A 96 -40.20 -1.28 8.81
C ARG A 96 -39.54 -0.64 7.58
N PHE A 97 -38.31 -1.04 7.29
CA PHE A 97 -37.54 -0.51 6.17
C PHE A 97 -37.55 -1.41 4.92
N SER A 98 -38.47 -2.37 4.85
CA SER A 98 -38.64 -3.26 3.69
C SER A 98 -37.35 -3.99 3.26
N VAL A 99 -36.56 -4.47 4.23
CA VAL A 99 -35.32 -5.21 3.98
C VAL A 99 -35.64 -6.63 3.52
N ALA A 100 -35.43 -6.90 2.24
CA ALA A 100 -35.70 -8.20 1.62
C ALA A 100 -34.47 -9.14 1.55
N GLY A 101 -33.27 -8.64 1.81
CA GLY A 101 -32.03 -9.39 1.71
C GLY A 101 -30.86 -8.70 2.40
N PHE A 102 -29.72 -9.40 2.52
CA PHE A 102 -28.57 -8.92 3.29
C PHE A 102 -27.25 -8.97 2.49
N PRO A 103 -26.34 -8.00 2.70
CA PRO A 103 -26.58 -6.76 3.43
C PRO A 103 -27.42 -5.79 2.58
N THR A 104 -28.27 -5.01 3.23
CA THR A 104 -28.98 -3.86 2.64
C THR A 104 -28.50 -2.59 3.32
N LEU A 105 -28.10 -1.58 2.54
CA LEU A 105 -27.58 -0.31 3.04
C LEU A 105 -28.59 0.80 2.75
N LYS A 106 -28.93 1.60 3.76
CA LYS A 106 -29.89 2.70 3.63
C LYS A 106 -29.34 4.00 4.17
N TRP A 107 -29.59 5.08 3.44
CA TRP A 107 -29.18 6.43 3.77
C TRP A 107 -30.32 7.24 4.35
N PHE A 108 -30.08 7.78 5.54
CA PHE A 108 -30.98 8.66 6.27
C PHE A 108 -30.39 10.07 6.21
N ALA A 109 -31.03 10.96 5.48
CA ALA A 109 -30.56 12.34 5.35
C ALA A 109 -30.95 13.15 6.61
N LYS A 110 -30.06 14.03 7.07
CA LYS A 110 -30.39 15.00 8.11
C LYS A 110 -31.60 15.83 7.67
N GLY A 111 -32.61 15.91 8.53
CA GLY A 111 -33.88 16.61 8.26
C GLY A 111 -34.78 15.94 7.24
N GLY A 112 -34.43 14.73 6.77
CA GLY A 112 -35.28 13.89 5.94
C GLY A 112 -36.30 13.11 6.77
N ASP A 113 -37.25 12.46 6.09
CA ASP A 113 -38.17 11.53 6.73
C ASP A 113 -37.42 10.26 7.14
N VAL A 114 -37.47 9.93 8.42
CA VAL A 114 -36.78 8.76 8.98
C VAL A 114 -37.42 7.44 8.55
N ASP A 115 -38.69 7.47 8.13
CA ASP A 115 -39.42 6.29 7.66
C ASP A 115 -39.27 6.05 6.14
N ASP A 116 -38.69 7.01 5.40
CA ASP A 116 -38.45 6.94 3.95
C ASP A 116 -36.96 7.16 3.60
N PRO A 117 -36.04 6.28 4.06
CA PRO A 117 -34.63 6.39 3.71
C PRO A 117 -34.35 5.95 2.26
N VAL A 118 -33.25 6.47 1.71
CA VAL A 118 -32.81 6.16 0.34
C VAL A 118 -31.96 4.89 0.32
N ASP A 119 -32.23 3.98 -0.61
CA ASP A 119 -31.40 2.79 -0.81
C ASP A 119 -30.02 3.15 -1.37
N TYR A 120 -28.98 2.57 -0.79
CA TYR A 120 -27.63 2.65 -1.32
C TYR A 120 -27.38 1.50 -2.29
N GLU A 121 -27.26 1.85 -3.58
CA GLU A 121 -27.00 0.89 -4.67
C GLU A 121 -25.56 0.91 -5.20
N GLY A 122 -24.68 1.67 -4.55
CA GLY A 122 -23.28 1.80 -4.96
C GLY A 122 -22.41 0.57 -4.64
N GLY A 123 -21.14 0.65 -5.04
CA GLY A 123 -20.15 -0.38 -4.72
C GLY A 123 -19.87 -0.48 -3.21
N ARG A 124 -19.39 -1.63 -2.75
CA ARG A 124 -19.16 -1.90 -1.32
C ARG A 124 -17.68 -1.78 -0.90
N SER A 125 -16.85 -1.15 -1.73
CA SER A 125 -15.49 -0.81 -1.34
C SER A 125 -15.49 0.38 -0.38
N LEU A 126 -14.42 0.54 0.41
CA LEU A 126 -14.28 1.69 1.32
C LEU A 126 -14.45 3.01 0.56
N ASP A 127 -13.82 3.11 -0.62
CA ASP A 127 -13.84 4.30 -1.45
C ASP A 127 -15.23 4.65 -1.95
N ASP A 128 -15.95 3.66 -2.50
CA ASP A 128 -17.32 3.86 -2.97
C ASP A 128 -18.23 4.38 -1.83
N LEU A 129 -18.07 3.82 -0.62
CA LEU A 129 -18.85 4.18 0.56
C LEU A 129 -18.46 5.57 1.11
N VAL A 130 -17.16 5.86 1.23
CA VAL A 130 -16.65 7.16 1.66
C VAL A 130 -17.10 8.26 0.72
N ASP A 131 -16.98 8.03 -0.59
CA ASP A 131 -17.42 8.96 -1.62
C ASP A 131 -18.92 9.22 -1.53
N PHE A 132 -19.72 8.17 -1.34
CA PHE A 132 -21.17 8.32 -1.15
C PHE A 132 -21.48 9.17 0.08
N VAL A 133 -20.96 8.80 1.26
CA VAL A 133 -21.22 9.53 2.50
C VAL A 133 -20.74 10.98 2.38
N THR A 134 -19.57 11.21 1.78
CA THR A 134 -19.03 12.55 1.56
C THR A 134 -19.92 13.39 0.64
N ARG A 135 -20.35 12.84 -0.50
CA ARG A 135 -21.26 13.54 -1.44
C ARG A 135 -22.62 13.82 -0.82
N SER A 136 -23.18 12.86 -0.09
CA SER A 136 -24.54 12.94 0.46
C SER A 136 -24.63 13.80 1.72
N SER A 137 -23.55 13.91 2.52
CA SER A 137 -23.53 14.73 3.74
C SER A 137 -22.77 16.05 3.62
N GLY A 138 -21.91 16.19 2.60
CA GLY A 138 -20.96 17.29 2.49
C GLY A 138 -19.79 17.22 3.50
N ILE A 139 -19.66 16.12 4.25
CA ILE A 139 -18.61 15.94 5.26
C ILE A 139 -17.43 15.19 4.66
N LYS A 140 -16.25 15.79 4.73
CA LYS A 140 -15.02 15.14 4.27
C LYS A 140 -14.54 14.13 5.32
N THR A 141 -14.11 12.97 4.86
CA THR A 141 -13.43 11.98 5.70
C THR A 141 -12.05 12.48 6.17
N LYS A 142 -11.55 11.91 7.29
CA LYS A 142 -10.14 12.02 7.71
C LYS A 142 -9.37 10.71 7.51
N LEU A 143 -9.77 9.89 6.55
CA LEU A 143 -8.94 8.77 6.10
C LEU A 143 -7.57 9.29 5.65
N VAL A 144 -6.55 9.01 6.47
CA VAL A 144 -5.17 9.13 6.04
C VAL A 144 -4.89 7.88 5.22
N LYS A 145 -5.28 7.90 3.93
CA LYS A 145 -4.74 6.91 3.01
C LYS A 145 -3.23 7.11 2.97
N GLU A 146 -2.46 6.03 3.12
CA GLU A 146 -1.06 6.09 2.76
C GLU A 146 -0.98 6.65 1.34
N PRO A 147 -0.10 7.63 1.08
CA PRO A 147 0.10 8.12 -0.28
C PRO A 147 0.39 6.94 -1.19
N SER A 148 -0.38 6.81 -2.26
CA SER A 148 -0.18 5.77 -3.26
C SER A 148 1.24 5.88 -3.84
N HIS A 149 1.88 4.73 -4.06
CA HIS A 149 3.12 4.67 -4.83
C HIS A 149 2.84 4.65 -6.34
N VAL A 150 1.59 4.39 -6.74
CA VAL A 150 1.14 4.44 -8.13
C VAL A 150 0.94 5.90 -8.53
N VAL A 151 1.61 6.32 -9.58
CA VAL A 151 1.47 7.67 -10.13
C VAL A 151 0.17 7.77 -10.91
N GLU A 152 -0.74 8.64 -10.46
CA GLU A 152 -1.95 8.95 -11.22
C GLU A 152 -1.61 9.82 -12.45
N LEU A 153 -1.96 9.32 -13.62
CA LEU A 153 -1.82 10.02 -14.88
C LEU A 153 -3.14 10.67 -15.28
N THR A 154 -3.01 11.90 -15.76
CA THR A 154 -4.07 12.71 -16.35
C THR A 154 -3.67 13.10 -17.76
N ASP A 155 -4.61 13.64 -18.54
CA ASP A 155 -4.29 14.17 -19.86
C ASP A 155 -3.21 15.28 -19.82
N ASP A 156 -3.03 15.96 -18.68
CA ASP A 156 -2.08 17.08 -18.53
C ASP A 156 -0.66 16.61 -18.20
N ASN A 157 -0.50 15.55 -17.40
CA ASN A 157 0.83 15.08 -16.96
C ASN A 157 1.35 13.86 -17.74
N PHE A 158 0.49 13.20 -18.53
CA PHE A 158 0.82 11.94 -19.20
C PHE A 158 2.07 12.08 -20.07
N HIS A 159 2.16 13.15 -20.86
CA HIS A 159 3.29 13.34 -21.77
C HIS A 159 4.62 13.44 -21.01
N ASP A 160 4.68 14.31 -20.00
CA ASP A 160 5.92 14.59 -19.28
C ASP A 160 6.44 13.37 -18.51
N ILE A 161 5.53 12.59 -17.92
CA ILE A 161 5.89 11.39 -17.14
C ILE A 161 6.20 10.20 -18.05
N VAL A 162 5.27 9.86 -18.95
CA VAL A 162 5.36 8.63 -19.76
C VAL A 162 6.41 8.78 -20.86
N MET A 163 6.60 9.98 -21.40
CA MET A 163 7.54 10.23 -22.50
C MET A 163 8.93 10.69 -22.06
N ASP A 164 9.22 10.79 -20.76
CA ASP A 164 10.60 10.99 -20.28
C ASP A 164 11.48 9.85 -20.81
N ALA A 165 12.50 10.21 -21.60
CA ALA A 165 13.41 9.26 -22.23
C ALA A 165 14.21 8.44 -21.21
N ASN A 166 14.38 8.93 -19.98
CA ASN A 166 15.18 8.27 -18.94
C ASN A 166 14.36 7.33 -18.05
N LYS A 167 13.04 7.25 -18.24
CA LYS A 167 12.14 6.45 -17.38
C LYS A 167 11.58 5.25 -18.13
N ASN A 168 11.51 4.12 -17.45
CA ASN A 168 10.71 2.96 -17.80
C ASN A 168 9.35 3.11 -17.12
N VAL A 169 8.26 3.18 -17.87
CA VAL A 169 6.94 3.48 -17.30
C VAL A 169 5.97 2.35 -17.60
N LEU A 170 5.44 1.72 -16.56
CA LEU A 170 4.33 0.77 -16.67
C LEU A 170 3.04 1.53 -16.39
N VAL A 171 2.10 1.51 -17.33
CA VAL A 171 0.84 2.23 -17.25
C VAL A 171 -0.33 1.27 -17.29
N GLU A 172 -1.16 1.27 -16.25
CA GLU A 172 -2.49 0.68 -16.26
C GLU A 172 -3.52 1.69 -16.78
N PHE A 173 -4.18 1.38 -17.88
CA PHE A 173 -5.39 2.06 -18.32
C PHE A 173 -6.61 1.30 -17.76
N PHE A 174 -7.38 1.95 -16.89
CA PHE A 174 -8.49 1.33 -16.17
C PHE A 174 -9.82 2.08 -16.37
N ALA A 175 -10.90 1.46 -15.90
CA ALA A 175 -12.19 2.10 -15.73
C ALA A 175 -12.72 1.84 -14.31
N PRO A 176 -13.33 2.83 -13.61
CA PRO A 176 -13.73 2.68 -12.21
C PRO A 176 -14.74 1.55 -11.95
N TRP A 177 -15.58 1.24 -12.93
CA TRP A 177 -16.58 0.18 -12.85
C TRP A 177 -16.03 -1.22 -13.20
N CYS A 178 -14.76 -1.34 -13.61
CA CYS A 178 -14.18 -2.61 -14.01
C CYS A 178 -13.75 -3.44 -12.80
N GLY A 179 -14.43 -4.56 -12.54
CA GLY A 179 -14.12 -5.44 -11.41
C GLY A 179 -12.70 -6.01 -11.44
N HIS A 180 -12.16 -6.34 -12.62
CA HIS A 180 -10.79 -6.85 -12.74
C HIS A 180 -9.73 -5.77 -12.48
N CYS A 181 -10.04 -4.49 -12.76
CA CYS A 181 -9.18 -3.36 -12.34
C CYS A 181 -9.19 -3.24 -10.81
N LYS A 182 -10.37 -3.27 -10.19
CA LYS A 182 -10.48 -3.21 -8.72
C LYS A 182 -9.68 -4.32 -8.02
N GLN A 183 -9.65 -5.53 -8.60
CA GLN A 183 -8.84 -6.64 -8.08
C GLN A 183 -7.33 -6.45 -8.27
N LEU A 184 -6.91 -5.69 -9.30
CA LEU A 184 -5.51 -5.43 -9.59
C LEU A 184 -4.91 -4.36 -8.68
N VAL A 185 -5.70 -3.37 -8.24
CA VAL A 185 -5.25 -2.26 -7.37
C VAL A 185 -4.28 -2.70 -6.25
N PRO A 186 -4.61 -3.68 -5.36
CA PRO A 186 -3.71 -4.06 -4.28
C PRO A 186 -2.40 -4.68 -4.76
N VAL A 187 -2.39 -5.38 -5.89
CA VAL A 187 -1.16 -5.95 -6.47
C VAL A 187 -0.33 -4.84 -7.11
N TYR A 188 -0.97 -3.92 -7.83
CA TYR A 188 -0.30 -2.82 -8.51
C TYR A 188 0.37 -1.85 -7.53
N GLU A 189 -0.25 -1.60 -6.37
CA GLU A 189 0.35 -0.82 -5.27
C GLU A 189 1.60 -1.49 -4.68
N LYS A 190 1.60 -2.81 -4.51
CA LYS A 190 2.81 -3.53 -4.06
C LYS A 190 3.93 -3.41 -5.07
N VAL A 191 3.63 -3.60 -6.35
CA VAL A 191 4.61 -3.41 -7.43
C VAL A 191 5.14 -1.97 -7.44
N ALA A 192 4.28 -0.97 -7.27
CA ALA A 192 4.70 0.41 -7.18
C ALA A 192 5.63 0.67 -5.98
N ARG A 193 5.33 0.07 -4.82
CA ARG A 193 6.19 0.11 -3.64
C ARG A 193 7.53 -0.58 -3.87
N ASP A 194 7.52 -1.76 -4.50
CA ASP A 194 8.71 -2.55 -4.78
C ASP A 194 9.73 -1.78 -5.65
N PHE A 195 9.23 -0.95 -6.56
CA PHE A 195 10.04 -0.14 -7.47
C PHE A 195 10.14 1.33 -7.06
N ALA A 196 9.61 1.75 -5.91
CA ALA A 196 9.60 3.16 -5.49
C ALA A 196 11.01 3.78 -5.35
N ARG A 197 12.03 2.94 -5.15
CA ARG A 197 13.45 3.34 -5.06
C ARG A 197 14.24 3.17 -6.36
N GLU A 198 13.61 2.71 -7.43
CA GLU A 198 14.22 2.66 -8.76
C GLU A 198 13.94 3.98 -9.49
N GLU A 199 14.91 4.89 -9.49
CA GLU A 199 14.73 6.23 -10.08
C GLU A 199 14.32 6.16 -11.56
N ASN A 200 14.70 5.11 -12.29
CA ASN A 200 14.37 4.93 -13.71
C ASN A 200 13.10 4.11 -13.95
N VAL A 201 12.30 3.78 -12.93
CA VAL A 201 11.04 3.03 -13.07
C VAL A 201 9.88 3.85 -12.50
N VAL A 202 8.75 3.87 -13.20
CA VAL A 202 7.51 4.50 -12.76
C VAL A 202 6.36 3.52 -12.98
N ILE A 203 5.57 3.29 -11.93
CA ILE A 203 4.34 2.51 -11.98
C ILE A 203 3.18 3.49 -11.90
N ALA A 204 2.30 3.47 -12.89
CA ALA A 204 1.33 4.54 -13.10
C ALA A 204 -0.03 4.00 -13.55
N SER A 205 -1.09 4.75 -13.28
CA SER A 205 -2.45 4.40 -13.70
C SER A 205 -3.16 5.59 -14.33
N LEU A 206 -4.10 5.33 -15.24
CA LEU A 206 -4.91 6.34 -15.91
C LEU A 206 -6.36 5.86 -16.00
N ASP A 207 -7.30 6.65 -15.46
CA ASP A 207 -8.72 6.45 -15.70
C ASP A 207 -9.05 6.82 -17.14
N ALA A 208 -9.22 5.81 -17.98
CA ALA A 208 -9.47 5.96 -19.41
C ALA A 208 -10.89 6.44 -19.72
N THR A 209 -11.80 6.44 -18.73
CA THR A 209 -13.17 6.95 -18.89
C THR A 209 -13.23 8.48 -18.77
N VAL A 210 -12.25 9.07 -18.09
CA VAL A 210 -12.11 10.52 -17.91
C VAL A 210 -11.03 11.09 -18.85
N HIS A 211 -9.84 10.47 -18.88
CA HIS A 211 -8.68 10.96 -19.63
C HIS A 211 -8.59 10.32 -21.03
N THR A 212 -9.58 10.65 -21.84
CA THR A 212 -9.83 9.98 -23.14
C THR A 212 -8.79 10.30 -24.22
N LYS A 213 -8.07 11.43 -24.15
CA LYS A 213 -7.06 11.79 -25.17
C LYS A 213 -5.86 10.86 -25.10
N ALA A 214 -5.33 10.65 -23.90
CA ALA A 214 -4.26 9.69 -23.67
C ALA A 214 -4.71 8.27 -24.05
N ALA A 215 -5.88 7.84 -23.58
CA ALA A 215 -6.40 6.48 -23.85
C ALA A 215 -6.62 6.20 -25.35
N ALA A 216 -7.19 7.15 -26.09
CA ALA A 216 -7.45 7.01 -27.53
C ALA A 216 -6.16 6.84 -28.35
N ARG A 217 -5.09 7.57 -27.97
CA ARG A 217 -3.78 7.50 -28.63
C ARG A 217 -3.19 6.09 -28.60
N PHE A 218 -3.43 5.34 -27.52
CA PHE A 218 -2.84 4.02 -27.32
C PHE A 218 -3.79 2.86 -27.64
N SER A 219 -4.90 3.13 -28.35
CA SER A 219 -5.85 2.12 -28.80
C SER A 219 -6.38 1.22 -27.67
N VAL A 220 -6.66 1.79 -26.49
CA VAL A 220 -7.27 1.07 -25.37
C VAL A 220 -8.70 0.65 -25.76
N ARG A 221 -8.97 -0.66 -25.80
CA ARG A 221 -10.27 -1.24 -26.21
C ARG A 221 -10.95 -2.08 -25.14
N GLY A 222 -10.30 -2.25 -23.99
CA GLY A 222 -10.79 -3.05 -22.87
C GLY A 222 -9.96 -2.80 -21.62
N TYR A 223 -10.46 -3.26 -20.48
CA TYR A 223 -9.87 -2.94 -19.17
C TYR A 223 -9.59 -4.19 -18.32
N PRO A 224 -8.52 -4.17 -17.51
CA PRO A 224 -7.40 -3.24 -17.61
C PRO A 224 -6.58 -3.51 -18.88
N THR A 225 -6.08 -2.45 -19.52
CA THR A 225 -5.02 -2.53 -20.54
C THR A 225 -3.74 -2.04 -19.89
N ILE A 226 -2.68 -2.85 -19.91
CA ILE A 226 -1.40 -2.49 -19.30
C ILE A 226 -0.36 -2.34 -20.41
N LYS A 227 0.33 -1.19 -20.43
CA LYS A 227 1.37 -0.89 -21.41
C LYS A 227 2.66 -0.49 -20.73
N PHE A 228 3.78 -0.86 -21.33
CA PHE A 228 5.11 -0.52 -20.89
C PHE A 228 5.81 0.38 -21.90
N PHE A 229 6.42 1.46 -21.40
CA PHE A 229 7.15 2.45 -22.18
C PHE A 229 8.62 2.44 -21.74
N SER A 230 9.48 1.85 -22.57
CA SER A 230 10.90 1.68 -22.25
C SER A 230 11.65 3.00 -22.25
N ALA A 231 12.59 3.17 -21.32
CA ALA A 231 13.61 4.21 -21.41
C ALA A 231 14.40 4.05 -22.73
N VAL A 232 14.85 5.16 -23.31
CA VAL A 232 15.56 5.20 -24.59
C VAL A 232 16.75 6.16 -24.54
N PRO A 233 17.82 5.91 -25.31
CA PRO A 233 18.90 6.86 -25.44
C PRO A 233 18.39 8.24 -25.96
N PRO A 234 19.08 9.34 -25.62
CA PRO A 234 18.73 10.67 -26.10
C PRO A 234 18.55 10.71 -27.63
N GLY A 235 17.45 11.35 -28.08
CA GLY A 235 17.14 11.51 -29.50
C GLY A 235 16.41 10.32 -30.15
N ARG A 236 16.09 9.26 -29.40
CA ARG A 236 15.24 8.14 -29.87
C ARG A 236 13.80 8.36 -29.39
N ALA A 237 12.84 7.97 -30.21
CA ALA A 237 11.44 7.95 -29.81
C ALA A 237 11.16 6.74 -28.89
N LYS A 238 10.37 6.94 -27.84
CA LYS A 238 9.88 5.83 -27.02
C LYS A 238 8.88 4.99 -27.83
N SER A 239 8.94 3.68 -27.61
CA SER A 239 7.94 2.73 -28.08
C SER A 239 7.15 2.21 -26.89
N ASP A 240 5.86 1.94 -27.09
CA ASP A 240 5.05 1.19 -26.14
C ASP A 240 5.01 -0.31 -26.50
N LEU A 241 4.81 -1.13 -25.47
CA LEU A 241 4.60 -2.56 -25.56
C LEU A 241 3.41 -2.94 -24.69
N ASN A 242 2.52 -3.82 -25.17
CA ASN A 242 1.50 -4.39 -24.31
C ASN A 242 2.13 -5.36 -23.29
N TYR A 243 1.74 -5.24 -22.03
CA TYR A 243 2.05 -6.24 -21.03
C TYR A 243 1.06 -7.40 -21.16
N GLU A 244 1.59 -8.58 -21.52
CA GLU A 244 0.81 -9.80 -21.76
C GLU A 244 1.04 -10.87 -20.68
N GLY A 245 1.81 -10.54 -19.63
CA GLY A 245 2.05 -11.44 -18.50
C GLY A 245 0.82 -11.60 -17.60
N ASP A 246 0.86 -12.55 -16.68
CA ASP A 246 -0.14 -12.62 -15.62
C ASP A 246 -0.03 -11.42 -14.67
N ARG A 247 -1.08 -11.16 -13.91
CA ARG A 247 -1.19 -9.94 -13.08
C ARG A 247 -0.77 -10.19 -11.62
N SER A 248 0.12 -11.16 -11.38
CA SER A 248 0.74 -11.35 -10.08
C SER A 248 1.89 -10.36 -9.85
N GLU A 249 2.17 -10.08 -8.59
CA GLU A 249 3.30 -9.24 -8.16
C GLU A 249 4.63 -9.76 -8.72
N ALA A 250 4.86 -11.07 -8.63
CA ALA A 250 6.07 -11.71 -9.12
C ALA A 250 6.26 -11.57 -10.65
N ALA A 251 5.19 -11.67 -11.43
CA ALA A 251 5.25 -11.52 -12.89
C ALA A 251 5.61 -10.07 -13.29
N PHE A 252 5.01 -9.07 -12.62
CA PHE A 252 5.38 -7.68 -12.83
C PHE A 252 6.83 -7.40 -12.44
N VAL A 253 7.27 -7.87 -11.27
CA VAL A 253 8.65 -7.70 -10.80
C VAL A 253 9.65 -8.29 -11.80
N SER A 254 9.40 -9.51 -12.26
CA SER A 254 10.25 -10.17 -13.27
C SER A 254 10.32 -9.37 -14.57
N PHE A 255 9.16 -8.96 -15.10
CA PHE A 255 9.08 -8.17 -16.33
C PHE A 255 9.81 -6.83 -16.20
N LEU A 256 9.59 -6.10 -15.10
CA LEU A 256 10.21 -4.80 -14.87
C LEU A 256 11.73 -4.93 -14.70
N ASN A 257 12.22 -5.93 -13.97
CA ASN A 257 13.66 -6.19 -13.85
C ASN A 257 14.31 -6.44 -15.22
N GLU A 258 13.70 -7.28 -16.04
CA GLU A 258 14.23 -7.58 -17.37
C GLU A 258 14.30 -6.32 -18.25
N ARG A 259 13.24 -5.50 -18.23
CA ARG A 259 13.09 -4.35 -19.10
C ARG A 259 13.86 -3.12 -18.64
N ALA A 260 13.85 -2.85 -17.33
CA ALA A 260 14.48 -1.69 -16.71
C ALA A 260 15.94 -1.95 -16.28
N LYS A 261 16.41 -3.20 -16.37
CA LYS A 261 17.74 -3.64 -15.92
C LYS A 261 17.97 -3.38 -14.44
N THR A 262 16.93 -3.65 -13.65
CA THR A 262 16.92 -3.60 -12.19
C THR A 262 16.96 -5.02 -11.62
N ASP A 263 17.09 -5.16 -10.30
CA ASP A 263 17.13 -6.47 -9.63
C ASP A 263 16.37 -6.39 -8.29
N ARG A 264 15.06 -6.13 -8.38
CA ARG A 264 14.13 -6.12 -7.24
C ARG A 264 13.56 -7.51 -7.00
N ARG A 265 13.24 -7.82 -5.75
CA ARG A 265 12.47 -8.99 -5.32
C ARG A 265 11.06 -8.54 -4.96
N VAL A 266 10.13 -9.50 -4.93
CA VAL A 266 8.80 -9.31 -4.33
C VAL A 266 8.97 -8.77 -2.91
N GLY A 267 8.28 -7.68 -2.59
CA GLY A 267 8.44 -6.94 -1.33
C GLY A 267 9.56 -5.88 -1.34
N GLY A 268 10.14 -5.59 -2.50
CA GLY A 268 10.98 -4.41 -2.76
C GLY A 268 12.44 -4.51 -2.35
N GLY A 269 12.86 -5.63 -1.77
CA GLY A 269 14.27 -5.90 -1.48
C GLY A 269 15.10 -6.09 -2.76
N LEU A 270 16.42 -5.90 -2.67
CA LEU A 270 17.32 -6.14 -3.80
C LEU A 270 17.74 -7.62 -3.92
N GLY A 271 17.93 -8.06 -5.16
CA GLY A 271 18.55 -9.34 -5.51
C GLY A 271 20.08 -9.32 -5.42
N GLU A 272 20.70 -10.42 -5.84
CA GLU A 272 22.16 -10.62 -5.71
C GLU A 272 22.97 -9.93 -6.82
N GLN A 273 22.32 -9.58 -7.93
CA GLN A 273 22.93 -8.87 -9.06
C GLN A 273 22.81 -7.36 -8.90
N ALA A 274 21.97 -6.88 -7.98
CA ALA A 274 21.81 -5.47 -7.70
C ALA A 274 23.15 -4.79 -7.36
N GLY A 275 23.47 -3.72 -8.10
CA GLY A 275 24.69 -2.94 -7.96
C GLY A 275 25.96 -3.61 -8.49
N ARG A 276 25.86 -4.83 -9.05
CA ARG A 276 26.98 -5.50 -9.73
C ARG A 276 27.25 -4.88 -11.08
N ILE A 277 28.51 -4.78 -11.46
CA ILE A 277 28.94 -4.22 -12.74
C ILE A 277 29.88 -5.22 -13.40
N GLU A 278 29.40 -5.93 -14.43
CA GLU A 278 30.10 -7.06 -15.09
C GLU A 278 31.57 -6.74 -15.43
N LYS A 279 31.83 -5.58 -16.03
CA LYS A 279 33.21 -5.19 -16.38
C LYS A 279 34.11 -4.94 -15.17
N LEU A 280 33.55 -4.46 -14.06
CA LEU A 280 34.29 -4.31 -12.80
C LEU A 280 34.45 -5.67 -12.12
N ASP A 281 33.45 -6.55 -12.19
CA ASP A 281 33.52 -7.93 -11.72
C ASP A 281 34.67 -8.70 -12.38
N ASP A 282 34.86 -8.54 -13.68
CA ASP A 282 35.98 -9.14 -14.39
C ASP A 282 37.34 -8.58 -13.94
N LEU A 283 37.42 -7.29 -13.61
CA LEU A 283 38.62 -6.69 -13.02
C LEU A 283 38.85 -7.16 -11.57
N VAL A 284 37.79 -7.42 -10.80
CA VAL A 284 37.89 -8.03 -9.47
C VAL A 284 38.50 -9.42 -9.55
N LYS A 285 38.04 -10.26 -10.49
CA LYS A 285 38.63 -11.60 -10.71
C LYS A 285 40.12 -11.52 -11.01
N LYS A 286 40.52 -10.62 -11.92
CA LYS A 286 41.95 -10.37 -12.22
C LYS A 286 42.71 -9.89 -10.99
N PHE A 287 42.14 -8.94 -10.24
CA PHE A 287 42.76 -8.35 -9.06
C PHE A 287 43.03 -9.39 -7.96
N ILE A 288 42.07 -10.29 -7.70
CA ILE A 288 42.22 -11.35 -6.69
C ILE A 288 43.31 -12.33 -7.11
N ALA A 289 43.35 -12.72 -8.39
CA ALA A 289 44.32 -13.66 -8.92
C ALA A 289 45.74 -13.06 -9.10
N ALA A 290 45.86 -11.74 -9.16
CA ALA A 290 47.11 -11.04 -9.41
C ALA A 290 48.05 -11.01 -8.19
N ALA A 291 49.36 -11.00 -8.48
CA ALA A 291 50.39 -10.73 -7.49
C ALA A 291 50.30 -9.29 -6.95
N ALA A 292 50.89 -9.02 -5.78
CA ALA A 292 50.71 -7.73 -5.10
C ALA A 292 51.18 -6.53 -5.95
N GLU A 293 52.28 -6.70 -6.68
CA GLU A 293 52.90 -5.73 -7.58
C GLU A 293 52.10 -5.45 -8.86
N GLU A 294 51.19 -6.35 -9.26
CA GLU A 294 50.35 -6.20 -10.46
C GLU A 294 49.01 -5.50 -10.16
N ARG A 295 48.61 -5.47 -8.88
CA ARG A 295 47.29 -4.97 -8.45
C ARG A 295 47.10 -3.47 -8.70
N ASP A 296 48.15 -2.65 -8.60
CA ASP A 296 48.05 -1.20 -8.81
C ASP A 296 47.61 -0.84 -10.25
N ALA A 297 48.10 -1.59 -11.24
CA ALA A 297 47.69 -1.42 -12.63
C ALA A 297 46.20 -1.74 -12.81
N ILE A 298 45.73 -2.84 -12.20
CA ILE A 298 44.33 -3.27 -12.26
C ILE A 298 43.42 -2.25 -11.56
N VAL A 299 43.83 -1.72 -10.40
CA VAL A 299 43.09 -0.66 -9.69
C VAL A 299 42.99 0.60 -10.53
N THR A 300 44.05 0.96 -11.27
CA THR A 300 44.04 2.12 -12.18
C THR A 300 43.07 1.94 -13.35
N GLU A 301 43.07 0.74 -13.96
CA GLU A 301 42.12 0.37 -15.02
C GLU A 301 40.68 0.43 -14.50
N ALA A 302 40.43 -0.19 -13.34
CA ALA A 302 39.11 -0.19 -12.70
C ALA A 302 38.64 1.22 -12.35
N THR A 303 39.53 2.08 -11.83
CA THR A 303 39.22 3.48 -11.51
C THR A 303 38.80 4.24 -12.76
N THR A 304 39.55 4.10 -13.87
CA THR A 304 39.22 4.73 -15.15
C THR A 304 37.85 4.28 -15.69
N LEU A 305 37.49 3.02 -15.49
CA LEU A 305 36.17 2.51 -15.84
C LEU A 305 35.07 3.06 -14.91
N ALA A 306 35.32 3.10 -13.60
CA ALA A 306 34.38 3.59 -12.60
C ALA A 306 34.05 5.08 -12.80
N ASP A 307 35.04 5.91 -13.12
CA ASP A 307 34.87 7.35 -13.38
C ASP A 307 33.91 7.60 -14.56
N LYS A 308 33.96 6.75 -15.59
CA LYS A 308 33.05 6.83 -16.75
C LYS A 308 31.61 6.43 -16.42
N LEU A 309 31.41 5.62 -15.38
CA LEU A 309 30.10 5.15 -14.96
C LEU A 309 29.41 6.11 -13.99
N SER A 310 30.19 6.93 -13.25
CA SER A 310 29.66 7.90 -12.28
C SER A 310 28.63 7.30 -11.30
N SER A 311 28.89 6.06 -10.86
CA SER A 311 27.99 5.29 -9.99
C SER A 311 28.63 5.04 -8.63
N ARG A 312 27.86 5.21 -7.55
CA ARG A 312 28.26 4.90 -6.17
C ARG A 312 28.69 3.44 -6.01
N ALA A 313 28.07 2.52 -6.77
CA ALA A 313 28.48 1.12 -6.78
C ALA A 313 29.89 0.99 -7.36
N ALA A 314 30.17 1.61 -8.51
CA ALA A 314 31.48 1.60 -9.15
C ALA A 314 32.57 2.19 -8.24
N GLU A 315 32.30 3.32 -7.57
CA GLU A 315 33.20 3.90 -6.57
C GLU A 315 33.49 2.92 -5.42
N TYR A 316 32.50 2.14 -5.01
CA TYR A 316 32.65 1.15 -3.95
C TYR A 316 33.57 -0.01 -4.36
N TYR A 317 33.52 -0.49 -5.60
CA TYR A 317 34.49 -1.47 -6.11
C TYR A 317 35.94 -1.00 -5.89
N ILE A 318 36.23 0.24 -6.27
CA ILE A 318 37.58 0.82 -6.14
C ILE A 318 37.98 0.95 -4.69
N LYS A 319 37.05 1.37 -3.82
CA LYS A 319 37.27 1.44 -2.38
C LYS A 319 37.63 0.06 -1.81
N VAL A 320 36.91 -0.99 -2.21
CA VAL A 320 37.18 -2.35 -1.75
C VAL A 320 38.56 -2.82 -2.22
N MET A 321 38.90 -2.67 -3.51
CA MET A 321 40.24 -3.03 -4.02
C MET A 321 41.37 -2.37 -3.22
N LYS A 322 41.28 -1.05 -2.99
CA LYS A 322 42.28 -0.31 -2.18
C LYS A 322 42.36 -0.79 -0.73
N LYS A 323 41.22 -1.17 -0.14
CA LYS A 323 41.18 -1.73 1.21
C LYS A 323 41.79 -3.13 1.28
N VAL A 324 41.59 -3.96 0.26
CA VAL A 324 42.21 -5.28 0.15
C VAL A 324 43.73 -5.17 0.01
N GLN A 325 44.25 -4.20 -0.74
CA GLN A 325 45.70 -3.96 -0.81
C GLN A 325 46.32 -3.61 0.56
N ALA A 326 45.58 -2.92 1.42
CA ALA A 326 46.03 -2.57 2.77
C ALA A 326 45.79 -3.68 3.82
N ASN A 327 44.77 -4.51 3.62
CA ASN A 327 44.39 -5.59 4.53
C ASN A 327 43.63 -6.69 3.77
N ALA A 328 44.29 -7.85 3.58
CA ALA A 328 43.72 -8.98 2.86
C ALA A 328 42.43 -9.54 3.50
N GLU A 329 42.27 -9.41 4.82
CA GLU A 329 41.09 -9.91 5.57
C GLU A 329 39.90 -8.94 5.55
N TYR A 330 40.04 -7.76 4.90
CA TYR A 330 39.02 -6.72 4.93
C TYR A 330 37.66 -7.20 4.41
N THR A 331 37.65 -7.91 3.27
CA THR A 331 36.43 -8.27 2.56
C THR A 331 35.58 -9.27 3.34
N ALA A 332 36.19 -10.33 3.86
CA ALA A 332 35.52 -11.33 4.71
C ALA A 332 34.92 -10.68 5.98
N LYS A 333 35.72 -9.86 6.69
CA LYS A 333 35.25 -9.19 7.92
C LYS A 333 34.14 -8.18 7.67
N GLU A 334 34.25 -7.37 6.61
CA GLU A 334 33.22 -6.39 6.27
C GLU A 334 31.94 -7.06 5.77
N LEU A 335 32.06 -8.14 4.99
CA LEU A 335 30.90 -8.91 4.53
C LEU A 335 30.14 -9.51 5.72
N ALA A 336 30.82 -10.18 6.66
CA ALA A 336 30.22 -10.74 7.87
C ALA A 336 29.53 -9.67 8.71
N ARG A 337 30.18 -8.51 8.88
CA ARG A 337 29.59 -7.36 9.59
C ARG A 337 28.30 -6.89 8.90
N LEU A 338 28.30 -6.75 7.58
CA LEU A 338 27.12 -6.31 6.84
C LEU A 338 25.99 -7.34 6.87
N ILE A 339 26.29 -8.64 6.80
CA ILE A 339 25.30 -9.73 6.96
C ILE A 339 24.58 -9.60 8.31
N LYS A 340 25.33 -9.45 9.41
CA LYS A 340 24.75 -9.26 10.74
C LYS A 340 23.91 -7.99 10.84
N VAL A 341 24.38 -6.89 10.25
CA VAL A 341 23.68 -5.60 10.24
C VAL A 341 22.35 -5.71 9.50
N VAL A 342 22.36 -6.23 8.28
CA VAL A 342 21.14 -6.43 7.46
C VAL A 342 20.17 -7.41 8.12
N GLY A 343 20.66 -8.54 8.64
CA GLY A 343 19.83 -9.55 9.30
C GLY A 343 19.18 -9.10 10.60
N ALA A 344 19.65 -8.01 11.23
CA ALA A 344 19.06 -7.49 12.46
C ALA A 344 17.70 -6.81 12.27
N GLY A 345 17.28 -6.50 11.03
CA GLY A 345 15.95 -5.96 10.73
C GLY A 345 15.64 -4.55 11.28
N THR A 346 16.64 -3.82 11.78
CA THR A 346 16.48 -2.49 12.41
C THR A 346 16.82 -1.32 11.48
N ILE A 347 16.95 -1.59 10.18
CA ILE A 347 17.50 -0.67 9.19
C ILE A 347 16.40 -0.11 8.30
N THR A 348 16.48 1.18 7.99
CA THR A 348 15.58 1.85 7.03
C THR A 348 15.78 1.28 5.62
N GLU A 349 14.74 1.24 4.81
CA GLU A 349 14.78 0.64 3.45
C GLU A 349 15.90 1.22 2.57
N ASP A 350 16.16 2.53 2.61
CA ASP A 350 17.27 3.15 1.85
C ASP A 350 18.65 2.63 2.27
N LYS A 351 18.83 2.39 3.57
CA LYS A 351 20.08 1.84 4.11
C LYS A 351 20.18 0.34 3.82
N LEU A 352 19.05 -0.36 3.76
CA LEU A 352 18.98 -1.76 3.38
C LEU A 352 19.51 -1.94 1.96
N ASP A 353 18.98 -1.21 0.97
CA ASP A 353 19.45 -1.26 -0.42
C ASP A 353 20.96 -0.98 -0.52
N PHE A 354 21.42 0.06 0.17
CA PHE A 354 22.83 0.42 0.22
C PHE A 354 23.72 -0.69 0.79
N PHE A 355 23.31 -1.34 1.88
CA PHE A 355 24.08 -2.43 2.47
C PHE A 355 24.01 -3.70 1.61
N THR A 356 22.87 -4.00 0.99
CA THR A 356 22.72 -5.14 0.09
C THR A 356 23.61 -5.01 -1.14
N ILE A 357 23.64 -3.83 -1.80
CA ILE A 357 24.57 -3.58 -2.92
C ILE A 357 26.02 -3.83 -2.50
N ARG A 358 26.42 -3.36 -1.31
CA ARG A 358 27.77 -3.58 -0.79
C ARG A 358 28.06 -5.04 -0.51
N GLN A 359 27.11 -5.79 0.04
CA GLN A 359 27.23 -7.24 0.24
C GLN A 359 27.43 -7.95 -1.10
N ASN A 360 26.61 -7.64 -2.11
CA ASN A 360 26.70 -8.24 -3.45
C ASN A 360 28.07 -8.03 -4.08
N ILE A 361 28.61 -6.81 -3.96
CA ILE A 361 29.96 -6.48 -4.44
C ILE A 361 31.02 -7.23 -3.64
N LEU A 362 30.99 -7.16 -2.30
CA LEU A 362 31.98 -7.81 -1.43
C LEU A 362 32.04 -9.32 -1.61
N ARG A 363 30.90 -9.99 -1.84
CA ARG A 363 30.84 -11.43 -2.14
C ARG A 363 31.72 -11.80 -3.33
N HIS A 364 31.95 -10.89 -4.28
CA HIS A 364 32.83 -11.17 -5.40
C HIS A 364 34.33 -11.06 -5.07
N PHE A 365 34.68 -10.40 -3.97
CA PHE A 365 36.06 -10.28 -3.49
C PHE A 365 36.50 -11.42 -2.57
N VAL A 366 35.57 -12.27 -2.16
CA VAL A 366 35.79 -13.38 -1.24
C VAL A 366 35.84 -14.66 -2.07
N ASN A 367 36.84 -15.51 -1.87
CA ASN A 367 36.88 -16.82 -2.51
C ASN A 367 35.78 -17.71 -1.91
N GLU A 368 35.21 -18.65 -2.66
CA GLU A 368 34.14 -19.54 -2.16
C GLU A 368 34.50 -20.26 -0.85
N ALA A 369 35.78 -20.56 -0.63
CA ALA A 369 36.28 -21.18 0.60
C ALA A 369 36.18 -20.29 1.85
N ASP A 370 36.28 -18.96 1.69
CA ASP A 370 36.23 -18.01 2.80
C ASP A 370 34.78 -17.60 3.16
N ALA A 371 33.81 -17.92 2.29
CA ALA A 371 32.39 -17.65 2.51
C ALA A 371 31.69 -18.72 3.38
N ALA A 372 32.25 -19.93 3.45
CA ALA A 372 31.69 -21.07 4.19
C ALA A 372 32.06 -21.10 5.69
N GLY A 373 33.10 -20.37 6.12
CA GLY A 373 33.57 -20.37 7.51
C GLY A 373 32.72 -19.56 8.51
N GLY A 374 31.46 -19.26 8.18
CA GLY A 374 30.56 -18.45 8.99
C GLY A 374 29.35 -19.19 9.58
N ASP A 375 29.15 -20.47 9.25
CA ASP A 375 27.98 -21.27 9.64
C ASP A 375 28.31 -22.40 10.66
N GLU A 376 29.53 -22.50 11.17
CA GLU A 376 29.91 -23.59 12.10
C GLU A 376 29.41 -23.41 13.56
N ASP A 377 28.75 -22.31 13.91
CA ASP A 377 28.33 -22.04 15.31
C ASP A 377 26.82 -22.23 15.59
N ALA A 378 26.06 -22.87 14.69
CA ALA A 378 24.60 -22.99 14.83
C ALA A 378 24.06 -24.38 15.23
N GLU A 379 24.88 -25.43 15.33
CA GLU A 379 24.37 -26.80 15.58
C GLU A 379 24.48 -27.35 17.01
N ASP A 380 25.10 -26.67 17.98
CA ASP A 380 25.34 -27.25 19.32
C ASP A 380 24.58 -26.58 20.48
N ARG A 381 23.29 -26.24 20.31
CA ARG A 381 22.46 -25.72 21.42
C ARG A 381 21.11 -26.39 21.65
N ASP A 382 20.95 -27.65 21.27
CA ASP A 382 19.79 -28.47 21.65
C ASP A 382 20.19 -29.86 22.18
N GLU A 383 21.10 -29.93 23.16
CA GLU A 383 21.11 -31.02 24.14
C GLU A 383 21.57 -30.46 25.50
N LEU A 384 20.60 -30.16 26.37
CA LEU A 384 20.57 -30.44 27.82
C LEU A 384 19.28 -29.92 28.49
#